data_AF-A0AA43IAH5-F1
#
_entry.id   AF-A0AA43IAH5-F1
#
_cell.length_a   1.000
_cell.length_b   1.000
_cell.length_c   1.000
_cell.angle_alpha   90.00
_cell.angle_beta   90.00
_cell.angle_gamma   90.00
#
_symmetry.space_group_name_H-M   'P 1'
#
loop_
_entity.id
_entity.type
_entity.pdbx_description
1 polymer ?
#
loop_
_entity_poly.entity_id
_entity_poly.type
_entity_poly.pdbx_seq_one_letter_code
_entity_poly.pdbx_strand_id
1 'polypeptide(L)'
;MKKFRKTLAILTSLCVTTVFSSTVVSAETIEPAQILTSYSEEPIDSWMPNKILQQIVAEQLGLPSADQITKERLANSDSIILSSSSENHYDRSIFDIDNFTGLEYASGITISCDSLESLPLPENWNKKSFSDMKIFDYPEISAKTTASFTGNISDFFPNSLDFSLFKDFPQVTMSNCFYDSQSMIELNQNTYTNFFISYEELGLSNVPKEGICEDNLPFRIPYDNENNLNYTASFSESGIQCTLNETDFDYSLIAGKTIQHKQNSESLYDSILSPYIELPLNYSSDVDDSYYSFWIPILVNFRFGMVSTVTAEYWEYDTAGNPVKKIADDIPFTGEVGTDYTTTQKNISGYTFVKVIGNAAGQFGDSNETIIYVYKKKTTSTPSEPNNPNTPGSVPDEVLLPVWRAYNFGDGDHLYTTSREEYDWIVGLGWQAEEIAFHSVTSAYEKAIPAYRLYNPNSGEHFYTLSEAEYEAVAAKGWNKEGIGYYMVPENLGYTIYRVFNPNATGPGSHLFTKSREEADWLISLGWEDEGIAFYSAR
;
A
#
# COMPACT_ATOMS: atom_id res chain seq x y z
N MET A 1 53.74 -37.00 -24.38
CA MET A 1 54.83 -37.87 -24.89
C MET A 1 55.03 -37.61 -26.38
N LYS A 2 56.30 -37.59 -26.84
CA LYS A 2 56.86 -37.18 -28.17
C LYS A 2 56.90 -35.66 -28.39
N LYS A 3 58.00 -34.92 -28.08
CA LYS A 3 59.40 -34.88 -28.63
C LYS A 3 59.41 -34.61 -30.15
N PHE A 4 60.12 -33.64 -30.74
CA PHE A 4 61.56 -33.25 -30.72
C PHE A 4 61.71 -31.87 -31.42
N ARG A 5 62.38 -30.83 -30.88
CA ARG A 5 63.78 -30.35 -31.19
C ARG A 5 64.25 -30.66 -32.65
N LYS A 6 64.90 -29.78 -33.46
CA LYS A 6 66.16 -29.04 -33.21
C LYS A 6 66.70 -28.39 -34.53
N THR A 7 67.56 -27.35 -34.40
CA THR A 7 68.71 -26.91 -35.29
C THR A 7 68.37 -26.08 -36.54
N LEU A 8 68.81 -24.83 -36.80
CA LEU A 8 70.00 -23.97 -36.56
C LEU A 8 70.85 -23.77 -37.84
N ALA A 9 70.85 -22.50 -38.30
CA ALA A 9 71.88 -21.67 -38.98
C ALA A 9 72.53 -22.12 -40.30
N ILE A 10 72.81 -21.14 -41.19
CA ILE A 10 74.18 -20.64 -41.50
C ILE A 10 74.23 -19.63 -42.69
N LEU A 11 74.86 -18.47 -42.43
CA LEU A 11 75.72 -17.61 -43.29
C LEU A 11 75.15 -16.93 -44.57
N THR A 12 75.53 -15.71 -45.03
CA THR A 12 76.39 -14.59 -44.59
C THR A 12 76.25 -13.43 -45.58
N SER A 13 76.38 -12.19 -45.07
CA SER A 13 77.22 -11.07 -45.56
C SER A 13 77.21 -10.66 -47.05
N LEU A 14 76.89 -9.38 -47.33
CA LEU A 14 77.92 -8.39 -47.69
C LEU A 14 77.35 -6.96 -47.64
N CYS A 15 78.03 -6.09 -46.90
CA CYS A 15 77.86 -4.64 -46.91
C CYS A 15 79.17 -4.03 -47.42
N VAL A 16 79.15 -3.20 -48.47
CA VAL A 16 80.20 -2.21 -48.75
C VAL A 16 79.59 -0.98 -49.42
N THR A 17 79.80 0.16 -48.75
CA THR A 17 79.59 1.56 -49.12
C THR A 17 80.56 2.05 -50.20
N THR A 18 80.14 3.00 -51.05
CA THR A 18 81.00 4.15 -51.44
C THR A 18 80.21 5.30 -52.08
N VAL A 19 80.74 6.51 -51.88
CA VAL A 19 80.12 7.83 -52.04
C VAL A 19 80.79 8.58 -53.20
N PHE A 20 80.04 9.48 -53.87
CA PHE A 20 80.41 10.84 -54.33
C PHE A 20 80.03 11.25 -55.77
N SER A 21 79.24 12.34 -55.82
CA SER A 21 79.44 13.60 -56.56
C SER A 21 78.98 13.78 -58.02
N SER A 22 77.94 14.63 -58.12
CA SER A 22 77.77 15.80 -59.00
C SER A 22 77.89 15.68 -60.53
N THR A 23 76.80 15.96 -61.24
CA THR A 23 76.71 17.13 -62.13
C THR A 23 75.25 17.40 -62.55
N VAL A 24 74.91 18.68 -62.55
CA VAL A 24 73.60 19.26 -62.88
C VAL A 24 73.53 19.53 -64.38
N VAL A 25 72.47 19.10 -65.06
CA VAL A 25 71.90 19.79 -66.24
C VAL A 25 70.37 19.67 -66.20
N SER A 26 69.74 20.84 -66.31
CA SER A 26 68.33 21.18 -66.28
C SER A 26 67.46 20.48 -67.33
N ALA A 27 66.28 20.02 -66.93
CA ALA A 27 65.07 20.03 -67.75
C ALA A 27 63.83 20.18 -66.84
N GLU A 28 62.82 20.85 -67.39
CA GLU A 28 61.70 21.50 -66.72
C GLU A 28 60.86 20.64 -65.77
N THR A 29 60.35 21.35 -64.76
CA THR A 29 59.32 20.98 -63.80
C THR A 29 58.06 20.39 -64.44
N ILE A 30 57.73 19.15 -64.06
CA ILE A 30 56.35 18.70 -63.89
C ILE A 30 56.31 18.01 -62.52
N GLU A 31 55.73 18.68 -61.53
CA GLU A 31 55.37 18.00 -60.28
C GLU A 31 54.38 16.87 -60.59
N PRO A 32 54.61 15.63 -60.13
CA PRO A 32 53.53 14.66 -60.11
C PRO A 32 52.51 15.15 -59.08
N ALA A 33 51.35 15.54 -59.62
CA ALA A 33 50.17 15.98 -58.90
C ALA A 33 50.03 15.29 -57.54
N GLN A 34 49.93 16.11 -56.49
CA GLN A 34 49.32 15.69 -55.24
C GLN A 34 48.00 15.01 -55.58
N ILE A 35 47.92 13.71 -55.32
CA ILE A 35 46.64 13.02 -55.19
C ILE A 35 46.01 13.57 -53.91
N LEU A 36 45.38 14.74 -54.02
CA LEU A 36 44.37 15.19 -53.08
C LEU A 36 43.14 14.32 -53.37
N THR A 37 43.07 13.14 -52.74
CA THR A 37 41.79 12.51 -52.49
C THR A 37 41.07 13.36 -51.44
N SER A 38 40.40 14.43 -51.88
CA SER A 38 39.39 15.11 -51.07
C SER A 38 38.16 14.20 -50.98
N TYR A 39 38.23 13.16 -50.15
CA TYR A 39 37.02 12.62 -49.57
C TYR A 39 36.54 13.69 -48.60
N SER A 40 35.48 14.41 -48.98
CA SER A 40 34.74 15.19 -47.97
C SER A 40 34.15 14.16 -47.01
N GLU A 41 34.80 13.95 -45.87
CA GLU A 41 34.19 13.19 -44.80
C GLU A 41 32.82 13.82 -44.51
N GLU A 42 31.81 12.97 -44.42
CA GLU A 42 30.45 13.36 -44.08
C GLU A 42 30.49 14.20 -42.78
N PRO A 43 29.94 15.44 -42.76
CA PRO A 43 30.00 16.30 -41.59
C PRO A 43 29.46 15.58 -40.35
N ILE A 44 30.15 15.68 -39.21
CA ILE A 44 29.75 14.97 -38.00
C ILE A 44 28.28 15.24 -37.60
N ASP A 45 27.79 16.45 -37.83
CA ASP A 45 26.41 16.85 -37.52
C ASP A 45 25.34 16.09 -38.29
N SER A 46 25.66 15.47 -39.43
CA SER A 46 24.66 14.69 -40.19
C SER A 46 24.46 13.28 -39.65
N TRP A 47 25.43 12.73 -38.92
CA TRP A 47 25.39 11.35 -38.43
C TRP A 47 25.61 11.22 -36.91
N MET A 48 26.00 12.28 -36.21
CA MET A 48 26.01 12.37 -34.74
C MET A 48 25.57 13.79 -34.34
N PRO A 49 24.28 14.15 -34.42
CA PRO A 49 23.83 15.54 -34.32
C PRO A 49 23.95 16.14 -32.91
N ASN A 50 23.95 15.32 -31.84
CA ASN A 50 23.97 15.83 -30.48
C ASN A 50 25.37 16.35 -30.08
N LYS A 51 25.44 17.64 -29.73
CA LYS A 51 26.71 18.33 -29.42
C LYS A 51 27.34 17.91 -28.10
N ILE A 52 26.55 17.52 -27.11
CA ILE A 52 27.05 17.02 -25.82
C ILE A 52 27.73 15.67 -26.06
N LEU A 53 27.05 14.78 -26.80
CA LEU A 53 27.57 13.48 -27.19
C LEU A 53 28.88 13.60 -27.99
N GLN A 54 28.92 14.50 -28.98
CA GLN A 54 30.15 14.79 -29.74
C GLN A 54 31.32 15.19 -28.82
N GLN A 55 31.08 16.05 -27.83
CA GLN A 55 32.13 16.48 -26.89
C GLN A 55 32.63 15.33 -26.02
N ILE A 56 31.71 14.52 -25.47
CA ILE A 56 32.05 13.34 -24.67
C ILE A 56 32.90 12.37 -25.47
N VAL A 57 32.48 12.05 -26.70
CA VAL A 57 33.20 11.13 -27.58
C VAL A 57 34.57 11.69 -27.95
N ALA A 58 34.68 12.96 -28.32
CA ALA A 58 35.95 13.57 -28.70
C ALA A 58 36.97 13.51 -27.55
N GLU A 59 36.52 13.79 -26.33
CA GLU A 59 37.33 13.76 -25.13
C GLU A 59 37.87 12.35 -24.84
N GLN A 60 37.00 11.33 -24.90
CA GLN A 60 37.42 9.94 -24.66
C GLN A 60 38.34 9.38 -25.74
N LEU A 61 38.19 9.83 -26.99
CA LEU A 61 39.10 9.48 -28.08
C LEU A 61 40.41 10.29 -28.05
N GLY A 62 40.58 11.21 -27.09
CA GLY A 62 41.76 12.08 -26.99
C GLY A 62 41.89 13.06 -28.16
N LEU A 63 40.76 13.46 -28.76
CA LEU A 63 40.71 14.33 -29.92
C LEU A 63 40.60 15.81 -29.51
N PRO A 64 41.31 16.73 -30.19
CA PRO A 64 41.24 18.16 -29.91
C PRO A 64 39.91 18.81 -30.30
N SER A 65 39.11 18.17 -31.16
CA SER A 65 37.81 18.69 -31.61
C SER A 65 36.89 17.57 -32.10
N ALA A 66 35.58 17.76 -31.92
CA ALA A 66 34.54 16.84 -32.38
C ALA A 66 34.60 16.53 -33.89
N ASP A 67 34.96 17.51 -34.72
CA ASP A 67 35.03 17.32 -36.19
C ASP A 67 36.04 16.25 -36.65
N GLN A 68 36.91 15.77 -35.75
CA GLN A 68 37.88 14.70 -36.04
C GLN A 68 37.38 13.29 -35.70
N ILE A 69 36.16 13.18 -35.15
CA ILE A 69 35.53 11.87 -34.88
C ILE A 69 35.13 11.27 -36.23
N THR A 70 35.52 10.02 -36.45
CA THR A 70 35.10 9.25 -37.62
C THR A 70 34.41 7.96 -37.17
N LYS A 71 33.51 7.44 -38.01
CA LYS A 71 32.85 6.14 -37.80
C LYS A 71 33.86 5.01 -37.59
N GLU A 72 34.97 5.05 -38.32
CA GLU A 72 36.07 4.09 -38.17
C GLU A 72 36.77 4.20 -36.82
N ARG A 73 37.03 5.42 -36.31
CA ARG A 73 37.64 5.62 -34.99
C ARG A 73 36.74 5.11 -33.86
N LEU A 74 35.43 5.39 -33.95
CA LEU A 74 34.43 4.88 -33.00
C LEU A 74 34.32 3.34 -33.02
N ALA A 75 34.38 2.73 -34.20
CA ALA A 75 34.33 1.27 -34.33
C ALA A 75 35.58 0.57 -33.79
N ASN A 76 36.70 1.29 -33.67
CA ASN A 76 37.98 0.77 -33.19
C ASN A 76 38.37 1.28 -31.79
N SER A 77 37.50 2.05 -31.12
CA SER A 77 37.74 2.53 -29.76
C SER A 77 37.40 1.48 -28.71
N ASP A 78 37.83 1.72 -27.48
CA ASP A 78 37.22 1.08 -26.31
C ASP A 78 35.77 1.58 -26.13
N SER A 79 35.07 1.02 -25.13
CA SER A 79 33.68 1.40 -24.82
C SER A 79 33.55 2.90 -24.56
N ILE A 80 32.54 3.54 -25.18
CA ILE A 80 32.22 4.94 -24.92
C ILE A 80 31.44 5.03 -23.60
N ILE A 81 31.99 5.76 -22.64
CA ILE A 81 31.43 5.91 -21.29
C ILE A 81 30.53 7.15 -21.21
N LEU A 82 29.26 6.97 -20.89
CA LEU A 82 28.30 8.04 -20.69
C LEU A 82 27.95 8.12 -19.22
N SER A 83 28.50 9.12 -18.52
CA SER A 83 28.33 9.24 -17.07
C SER A 83 27.17 10.14 -16.67
N SER A 84 26.47 9.75 -15.61
CA SER A 84 25.45 10.54 -14.91
C SER A 84 25.99 11.87 -14.38
N SER A 85 27.23 11.88 -13.91
CA SER A 85 27.95 13.06 -13.45
C SER A 85 29.40 12.98 -13.96
N SER A 86 30.07 14.14 -14.06
CA SER A 86 31.52 14.16 -14.24
C SER A 86 32.10 15.18 -13.28
N GLU A 87 33.25 14.86 -12.68
CA GLU A 87 33.88 15.68 -11.63
C GLU A 87 34.21 17.12 -12.08
N ASN A 88 34.21 17.39 -13.39
CA ASN A 88 34.58 18.69 -13.97
C ASN A 88 33.60 19.24 -15.04
N HIS A 89 32.56 18.51 -15.45
CA HIS A 89 31.62 18.89 -16.52
C HIS A 89 30.16 18.44 -16.22
N TYR A 90 29.50 19.12 -15.28
CA TYR A 90 28.08 18.90 -14.97
C TYR A 90 27.12 19.18 -16.14
N ASP A 91 27.62 19.83 -17.20
CA ASP A 91 26.94 20.15 -18.46
C ASP A 91 27.03 19.03 -19.51
N ARG A 92 27.65 17.89 -19.15
CA ARG A 92 27.84 16.72 -20.02
C ARG A 92 27.34 15.43 -19.38
N SER A 93 26.20 15.51 -18.70
CA SER A 93 25.53 14.33 -18.14
C SER A 93 24.84 13.54 -19.24
N ILE A 94 24.81 12.21 -19.11
CA ILE A 94 24.01 11.34 -19.99
C ILE A 94 22.53 11.77 -20.04
N PHE A 95 22.00 12.30 -18.93
CA PHE A 95 20.62 12.75 -18.84
C PHE A 95 20.32 14.00 -19.68
N ASP A 96 21.34 14.71 -20.16
CA ASP A 96 21.19 15.85 -21.08
C ASP A 96 21.26 15.45 -22.56
N ILE A 97 21.50 14.16 -22.86
CA ILE A 97 21.56 13.65 -24.23
C ILE A 97 20.15 13.26 -24.68
N ASP A 98 19.60 14.02 -25.63
CA ASP A 98 18.27 13.80 -26.21
C ASP A 98 18.30 12.99 -27.51
N ASN A 99 19.49 12.79 -28.09
CA ASN A 99 19.69 12.09 -29.35
C ASN A 99 21.00 11.30 -29.31
N PHE A 100 20.88 9.97 -29.44
CA PHE A 100 21.99 9.02 -29.35
C PHE A 100 22.50 8.54 -30.73
N THR A 101 21.96 9.08 -31.83
CA THR A 101 22.45 8.77 -33.19
C THR A 101 23.94 9.07 -33.30
N GLY A 102 24.66 8.18 -33.98
CA GLY A 102 26.11 8.13 -34.09
C GLY A 102 26.75 7.05 -33.22
N LEU A 103 26.11 6.65 -32.10
CA LEU A 103 26.62 5.57 -31.25
C LEU A 103 26.39 4.17 -31.83
N GLU A 104 25.56 4.00 -32.86
CA GLU A 104 25.46 2.76 -33.62
C GLU A 104 26.83 2.32 -34.21
N TYR A 105 27.75 3.26 -34.41
CA TYR A 105 29.11 2.99 -34.89
C TYR A 105 30.11 2.63 -33.78
N ALA A 106 29.79 2.87 -32.51
CA ALA A 106 30.67 2.54 -31.39
C ALA A 106 30.78 1.02 -31.21
N SER A 107 31.98 0.55 -30.88
CA SER A 107 32.29 -0.86 -30.57
C SER A 107 31.59 -1.37 -29.30
N GLY A 108 31.36 -0.49 -28.34
CA GLY A 108 30.66 -0.74 -27.08
C GLY A 108 30.30 0.57 -26.39
N ILE A 109 29.32 0.51 -25.49
CA ILE A 109 28.83 1.68 -24.75
C ILE A 109 28.68 1.28 -23.29
N THR A 110 29.03 2.19 -22.38
CA THR A 110 28.83 2.00 -20.95
C THR A 110 28.14 3.21 -20.36
N ILE A 111 27.01 3.02 -19.70
CA ILE A 111 26.36 4.04 -18.88
C ILE A 111 26.88 3.90 -17.46
N SER A 112 27.39 4.99 -16.88
CA SER A 112 27.87 5.03 -15.49
C SER A 112 27.00 5.95 -14.63
N CYS A 113 26.15 5.37 -13.82
CA CYS A 113 25.26 6.05 -12.89
C CYS A 113 25.86 6.02 -11.47
N ASP A 114 26.53 7.11 -11.08
CA ASP A 114 27.25 7.22 -9.82
C ASP A 114 26.58 8.30 -8.95
N SER A 115 25.94 7.86 -7.87
CA SER A 115 25.37 8.76 -6.86
C SER A 115 26.55 9.35 -6.04
N LEU A 116 26.79 10.65 -6.20
CA LEU A 116 27.87 11.39 -5.53
C LEU A 116 27.28 12.32 -4.47
N GLU A 117 27.31 11.92 -3.19
CA GLU A 117 26.79 12.74 -2.08
C GLU A 117 27.73 13.90 -1.66
N SER A 118 28.91 14.08 -2.26
CA SER A 118 29.91 15.03 -1.76
C SER A 118 29.90 16.43 -2.38
N LEU A 119 28.99 16.73 -3.33
CA LEU A 119 28.96 18.03 -4.01
C LEU A 119 27.55 18.62 -3.99
N PRO A 120 27.38 19.92 -3.69
CA PRO A 120 26.08 20.58 -3.75
C PRO A 120 25.55 20.49 -5.19
N LEU A 121 24.62 19.56 -5.42
CA LEU A 121 23.98 19.40 -6.71
C LEU A 121 23.19 20.68 -7.04
N PRO A 122 23.27 21.22 -8.26
CA PRO A 122 22.48 22.40 -8.66
C PRO A 122 20.98 22.16 -8.44
N GLU A 123 20.19 23.22 -8.16
CA GLU A 123 18.73 23.17 -7.87
C GLU A 123 17.87 22.39 -8.88
N ASN A 124 18.40 22.07 -10.07
CA ASN A 124 17.72 21.36 -11.16
C ASN A 124 18.22 19.94 -11.43
N TRP A 125 19.15 19.40 -10.62
CA TRP A 125 19.62 18.01 -10.76
C TRP A 125 18.53 17.00 -10.39
N ASN A 126 17.64 17.39 -9.48
CA ASN A 126 16.59 16.58 -8.85
C ASN A 126 15.42 16.19 -9.80
N LYS A 127 15.64 16.17 -11.12
CA LYS A 127 14.62 15.87 -12.14
C LYS A 127 15.06 14.87 -13.21
N LYS A 128 16.26 14.28 -13.08
CA LYS A 128 16.84 13.42 -14.10
C LYS A 128 16.69 11.96 -13.67
N SER A 129 15.70 11.27 -14.25
CA SER A 129 15.45 9.85 -13.99
C SER A 129 16.08 8.98 -15.07
N PHE A 130 16.62 7.83 -14.67
CA PHE A 130 17.05 6.78 -15.58
C PHE A 130 15.91 6.36 -16.50
N SER A 131 14.69 6.23 -15.98
CA SER A 131 13.48 5.83 -16.72
C SER A 131 13.10 6.80 -17.84
N ASP A 132 13.53 8.06 -17.76
CA ASP A 132 13.20 9.10 -18.74
C ASP A 132 14.25 9.24 -19.86
N MET A 133 15.31 8.44 -19.83
CA MET A 133 16.42 8.55 -20.77
C MET A 133 16.00 8.21 -22.20
N LYS A 134 16.47 9.02 -23.16
CA LYS A 134 16.18 8.82 -24.59
C LYS A 134 16.88 7.63 -25.21
N ILE A 135 17.81 6.97 -24.53
CA ILE A 135 18.48 5.79 -25.06
C ILE A 135 17.51 4.63 -25.33
N PHE A 136 16.42 4.52 -24.57
CA PHE A 136 15.39 3.48 -24.77
C PHE A 136 14.67 3.60 -26.13
N ASP A 137 14.71 4.78 -26.76
CA ASP A 137 14.18 4.97 -28.11
C ASP A 137 15.11 4.34 -29.20
N TYR A 138 16.29 3.82 -28.82
CA TYR A 138 17.33 3.30 -29.72
C TYR A 138 17.72 1.84 -29.36
N PRO A 139 16.92 0.83 -29.74
CA PRO A 139 17.15 -0.55 -29.33
C PRO A 139 18.51 -1.13 -29.78
N GLU A 140 19.01 -0.75 -30.95
CA GLU A 140 20.34 -1.17 -31.43
C GLU A 140 21.50 -0.62 -30.58
N ILE A 141 21.27 0.52 -29.92
CA ILE A 141 22.24 1.16 -29.02
C ILE A 141 22.13 0.51 -27.64
N SER A 142 20.91 0.36 -27.10
CA SER A 142 20.68 -0.33 -25.82
C SER A 142 21.26 -1.75 -25.81
N ALA A 143 21.05 -2.51 -26.90
CA ALA A 143 21.50 -3.90 -27.05
C ALA A 143 23.03 -4.11 -27.01
N LYS A 144 23.83 -3.04 -27.03
CA LYS A 144 25.29 -3.10 -26.86
C LYS A 144 25.80 -2.20 -25.73
N THR A 145 24.89 -1.73 -24.89
CA THR A 145 25.16 -0.82 -23.79
C THR A 145 25.20 -1.58 -22.46
N THR A 146 26.30 -1.50 -21.73
CA THR A 146 26.35 -1.93 -20.33
C THR A 146 25.86 -0.80 -19.43
N ALA A 147 24.92 -1.07 -18.52
CA ALA A 147 24.56 -0.12 -17.48
C ALA A 147 25.28 -0.44 -16.17
N SER A 148 25.86 0.57 -15.53
CA SER A 148 26.56 0.45 -14.26
C SER A 148 26.02 1.45 -13.27
N PHE A 149 25.75 0.99 -12.05
CA PHE A 149 25.22 1.79 -10.96
C PHE A 149 26.11 1.67 -9.73
N THR A 150 26.28 2.79 -9.03
CA THR A 150 27.00 2.90 -7.75
C THR A 150 26.27 3.86 -6.81
N GLY A 151 26.19 3.52 -5.51
CA GLY A 151 25.65 4.41 -4.46
C GLY A 151 24.14 4.33 -4.27
N ASN A 152 23.50 5.44 -3.89
CA ASN A 152 22.05 5.47 -3.72
C ASN A 152 21.35 5.43 -5.08
N ILE A 153 20.77 4.29 -5.45
CA ILE A 153 20.11 4.16 -6.75
C ILE A 153 18.74 4.83 -6.81
N SER A 154 18.12 5.20 -5.67
CA SER A 154 16.87 5.96 -5.70
C SER A 154 17.05 7.37 -6.30
N ASP A 155 18.27 7.90 -6.33
CA ASP A 155 18.61 9.16 -7.03
C ASP A 155 18.32 9.09 -8.54
N PHE A 156 18.42 7.89 -9.12
CA PHE A 156 18.15 7.65 -10.54
C PHE A 156 16.74 7.11 -10.80
N PHE A 157 16.10 6.57 -9.77
CA PHE A 157 14.76 5.98 -9.79
C PHE A 157 13.85 6.64 -8.74
N PRO A 158 13.55 7.95 -8.87
CA PRO A 158 12.88 8.72 -7.82
C PRO A 158 11.40 8.32 -7.59
N ASN A 159 10.78 7.62 -8.54
CA ASN A 159 9.40 7.17 -8.44
C ASN A 159 9.29 5.68 -8.12
N SER A 160 10.01 4.84 -8.88
CA SER A 160 10.06 3.41 -8.68
C SER A 160 11.28 2.82 -9.37
N LEU A 161 11.91 1.83 -8.73
CA LEU A 161 12.88 0.96 -9.38
C LEU A 161 12.15 -0.07 -10.25
N ASP A 162 12.01 0.26 -11.53
CA ASP A 162 11.39 -0.61 -12.53
C ASP A 162 12.44 -1.52 -13.19
N PHE A 163 12.39 -2.81 -12.84
CA PHE A 163 13.34 -3.80 -13.36
C PHE A 163 13.14 -4.09 -14.85
N SER A 164 12.00 -3.74 -15.47
CA SER A 164 11.80 -3.95 -16.91
C SER A 164 12.73 -3.10 -17.77
N LEU A 165 13.24 -1.99 -17.23
CA LEU A 165 14.20 -1.10 -17.89
C LEU A 165 15.56 -1.75 -18.13
N PHE A 166 15.84 -2.88 -17.49
CA PHE A 166 17.11 -3.59 -17.62
C PHE A 166 17.11 -4.64 -18.75
N LYS A 167 15.97 -4.96 -19.36
CA LYS A 167 15.84 -6.05 -20.36
C LYS A 167 16.61 -5.77 -21.64
N ASP A 168 16.66 -4.49 -22.01
CA ASP A 168 17.24 -4.04 -23.27
C ASP A 168 18.77 -3.92 -23.22
N PHE A 169 19.38 -4.16 -22.06
CA PHE A 169 20.83 -4.06 -21.86
C PHE A 169 21.45 -5.46 -21.74
N PRO A 170 22.53 -5.76 -22.49
CA PRO A 170 23.27 -7.02 -22.36
C PRO A 170 23.92 -7.21 -20.99
N GLN A 171 24.14 -6.14 -20.22
CA GLN A 171 24.71 -6.26 -18.89
C GLN A 171 24.29 -5.09 -18.01
N VAL A 172 23.80 -5.41 -16.80
CA VAL A 172 23.61 -4.43 -15.73
C VAL A 172 24.48 -4.81 -14.55
N THR A 173 25.21 -3.83 -14.03
CA THR A 173 26.07 -3.99 -12.85
C THR A 173 25.61 -3.03 -11.76
N MET A 174 25.45 -3.56 -10.56
CA MET A 174 25.14 -2.77 -9.37
C MET A 174 26.24 -3.04 -8.35
N SER A 175 27.09 -2.05 -8.12
CA SER A 175 28.25 -2.17 -7.24
C SER A 175 28.12 -1.19 -6.11
N ASN A 176 28.18 -1.67 -4.86
CA ASN A 176 28.06 -0.80 -3.70
C ASN A 176 26.76 0.06 -3.75
N CYS A 177 25.64 -0.55 -4.16
CA CYS A 177 24.35 0.11 -4.29
C CYS A 177 23.45 -0.16 -3.08
N PHE A 178 22.54 0.78 -2.81
CA PHE A 178 21.34 0.57 -2.00
C PHE A 178 20.18 1.34 -2.61
N TYR A 179 18.95 0.90 -2.34
CA TYR A 179 17.74 1.60 -2.77
C TYR A 179 17.00 2.11 -1.53
N ASP A 180 16.91 3.42 -1.41
CA ASP A 180 16.11 4.05 -0.38
C ASP A 180 14.65 4.16 -0.84
N SER A 181 13.79 3.31 -0.28
CA SER A 181 12.36 3.26 -0.62
C SER A 181 11.57 4.45 -0.07
N GLN A 182 12.09 5.16 0.93
CA GLN A 182 11.38 6.16 1.75
C GLN A 182 10.08 5.64 2.41
N SER A 183 9.78 4.35 2.29
CA SER A 183 8.55 3.73 2.77
C SER A 183 8.50 3.68 4.29
N MET A 184 7.31 3.89 4.86
CA MET A 184 7.05 3.73 6.29
C MET A 184 6.10 2.55 6.50
N ILE A 185 6.63 1.46 7.03
CA ILE A 185 5.87 0.26 7.36
C ILE A 185 5.32 0.40 8.78
N GLU A 186 4.00 0.40 8.90
CA GLU A 186 3.27 0.55 10.16
C GLU A 186 2.99 -0.85 10.75
N LEU A 187 3.52 -1.11 11.94
CA LEU A 187 3.34 -2.37 12.67
C LEU A 187 2.75 -2.08 14.05
N ASN A 188 2.03 -3.03 14.62
CA ASN A 188 1.49 -2.93 15.97
C ASN A 188 1.71 -4.24 16.75
N GLN A 189 1.25 -4.31 17.99
CA GLN A 189 1.41 -5.51 18.85
C GLN A 189 0.86 -6.80 18.22
N ASN A 190 -0.09 -6.71 17.29
CA ASN A 190 -0.69 -7.87 16.62
C ASN A 190 0.03 -8.24 15.32
N THR A 191 0.74 -7.30 14.68
CA THR A 191 1.33 -7.49 13.34
C THR A 191 2.86 -7.55 13.35
N TYR A 192 3.54 -7.07 14.40
CA TYR A 192 5.00 -6.97 14.41
C TYR A 192 5.74 -8.31 14.31
N THR A 193 5.09 -9.42 14.67
CA THR A 193 5.69 -10.77 14.61
C THR A 193 5.56 -11.40 13.22
N ASN A 194 4.56 -11.00 12.44
CA ASN A 194 4.30 -11.56 11.11
C ASN A 194 3.58 -10.50 10.26
N PHE A 195 4.25 -9.99 9.24
CA PHE A 195 3.72 -8.95 8.37
C PHE A 195 4.21 -9.11 6.93
N PHE A 196 3.46 -8.53 6.01
CA PHE A 196 3.75 -8.54 4.59
C PHE A 196 4.07 -7.12 4.13
N ILE A 197 5.11 -6.96 3.31
CA ILE A 197 5.42 -5.71 2.62
C ILE A 197 5.29 -5.95 1.12
N SER A 198 4.40 -5.22 0.45
CA SER A 198 4.27 -5.31 -1.00
C SER A 198 5.47 -4.68 -1.73
N TYR A 199 5.76 -5.15 -2.95
CA TYR A 199 6.76 -4.49 -3.79
C TYR A 199 6.37 -3.05 -4.14
N GLU A 200 5.07 -2.78 -4.30
CA GLU A 200 4.54 -1.43 -4.51
C GLU A 200 4.85 -0.51 -3.33
N GLU A 201 4.63 -0.98 -2.09
CA GLU A 201 5.02 -0.23 -0.89
C GLU A 201 6.51 0.07 -0.86
N LEU A 202 7.37 -0.82 -1.36
CA LEU A 202 8.81 -0.61 -1.48
C LEU A 202 9.22 0.23 -2.69
N GLY A 203 8.28 0.72 -3.50
CA GLY A 203 8.59 1.43 -4.74
C GLY A 203 9.29 0.56 -5.80
N LEU A 204 9.07 -0.75 -5.79
CA LEU A 204 9.65 -1.70 -6.72
C LEU A 204 8.59 -2.13 -7.76
N SER A 205 8.97 -2.13 -9.04
CA SER A 205 8.07 -2.51 -10.14
C SER A 205 8.71 -3.57 -11.04
N ASN A 206 7.88 -4.48 -11.57
CA ASN A 206 8.31 -5.54 -12.49
C ASN A 206 9.43 -6.45 -11.93
N VAL A 207 9.44 -6.69 -10.62
CA VAL A 207 10.43 -7.55 -9.95
C VAL A 207 10.45 -8.95 -10.58
N PRO A 208 11.61 -9.44 -11.09
CA PRO A 208 11.69 -10.73 -11.76
C PRO A 208 11.58 -11.89 -10.76
N LYS A 209 10.48 -12.67 -10.84
CA LYS A 209 10.23 -13.79 -9.92
C LYS A 209 11.20 -14.95 -10.08
N GLU A 210 11.48 -15.36 -11.32
CA GLU A 210 12.53 -16.36 -11.63
C GLU A 210 13.92 -15.87 -11.20
N GLY A 211 13.99 -14.56 -10.95
CA GLY A 211 15.15 -13.88 -10.45
C GLY A 211 15.43 -14.08 -8.97
N ILE A 212 14.41 -14.29 -8.15
CA ILE A 212 14.63 -14.34 -6.69
C ILE A 212 15.27 -15.69 -6.34
N CYS A 213 16.56 -15.63 -6.00
CA CYS A 213 17.41 -16.83 -5.97
C CYS A 213 17.60 -17.42 -4.58
N GLU A 214 17.18 -16.69 -3.55
CA GLU A 214 17.25 -17.11 -2.16
C GLU A 214 15.94 -16.77 -1.46
N ASP A 215 15.57 -17.63 -0.51
CA ASP A 215 14.34 -17.52 0.25
C ASP A 215 14.69 -17.64 1.73
N ASN A 216 13.91 -16.99 2.59
CA ASN A 216 14.16 -16.92 4.04
C ASN A 216 15.44 -16.16 4.41
N LEU A 217 15.66 -15.00 3.78
CA LEU A 217 16.81 -14.14 4.08
C LEU A 217 16.68 -13.48 5.45
N PRO A 218 17.80 -13.29 6.18
CA PRO A 218 17.77 -12.57 7.43
C PRO A 218 17.46 -11.09 7.18
N PHE A 219 16.49 -10.57 7.92
CA PHE A 219 16.13 -9.16 7.94
C PHE A 219 16.25 -8.63 9.38
N ARG A 220 16.74 -7.42 9.59
CA ARG A 220 16.97 -6.88 10.94
C ARG A 220 16.38 -5.48 11.09
N ILE A 221 15.70 -5.25 12.21
CA ILE A 221 15.22 -3.92 12.61
C ILE A 221 15.94 -3.51 13.90
N PRO A 222 16.91 -2.57 13.85
CA PRO A 222 17.61 -2.07 15.03
C PRO A 222 16.71 -1.13 15.84
N TYR A 223 16.41 -1.47 17.10
CA TYR A 223 15.51 -0.65 17.95
C TYR A 223 16.21 0.05 19.11
N ASP A 224 17.49 -0.23 19.34
CA ASP A 224 18.42 0.52 20.17
C ASP A 224 19.88 0.29 19.69
N ASN A 225 20.87 0.78 20.44
CA ASN A 225 22.29 0.71 20.03
C ASN A 225 22.89 -0.70 20.08
N GLU A 226 22.26 -1.65 20.77
CA GLU A 226 22.83 -2.97 21.06
C GLU A 226 21.92 -4.12 20.58
N ASN A 227 20.65 -3.85 20.29
CA ASN A 227 19.64 -4.86 20.02
C ASN A 227 18.92 -4.67 18.67
N ASN A 228 18.56 -5.80 18.07
CA ASN A 228 17.82 -5.88 16.81
C ASN A 228 16.65 -6.85 16.99
N LEU A 229 15.53 -6.56 16.32
CA LEU A 229 14.54 -7.58 15.99
C LEU A 229 15.06 -8.35 14.78
N ASN A 230 15.11 -9.69 14.87
CA ASN A 230 15.61 -10.52 13.78
C ASN A 230 14.42 -11.20 13.11
N TYR A 231 14.28 -10.95 11.82
CA TYR A 231 13.25 -11.51 10.98
C TYR A 231 13.84 -12.49 9.97
N THR A 232 12.98 -13.36 9.49
CA THR A 232 13.16 -14.13 8.26
C THR A 232 12.24 -13.54 7.20
N ALA A 233 12.79 -13.20 6.04
CA ALA A 233 12.08 -12.65 4.89
C ALA A 233 11.95 -13.70 3.79
N SER A 234 10.70 -14.06 3.45
CA SER A 234 10.38 -14.98 2.36
C SER A 234 9.73 -14.21 1.22
N PHE A 235 10.15 -14.46 -0.02
CA PHE A 235 9.73 -13.65 -1.16
C PHE A 235 8.59 -14.31 -1.93
N SER A 236 7.66 -13.48 -2.43
CA SER A 236 6.48 -13.93 -3.16
C SER A 236 6.28 -13.12 -4.45
N GLU A 237 5.18 -13.37 -5.17
CA GLU A 237 4.87 -12.66 -6.41
C GLU A 237 4.59 -11.17 -6.24
N SER A 238 4.08 -10.77 -5.08
CA SER A 238 3.59 -9.40 -4.83
C SER A 238 4.36 -8.67 -3.74
N GLY A 239 5.30 -9.34 -3.07
CA GLY A 239 6.02 -8.74 -1.96
C GLY A 239 6.75 -9.75 -1.08
N ILE A 240 7.05 -9.30 0.13
CA ILE A 240 7.97 -9.94 1.07
C ILE A 240 7.20 -10.25 2.36
N GLN A 241 7.17 -11.52 2.72
CA GLN A 241 6.63 -11.99 3.99
C GLN A 241 7.75 -11.96 5.04
N CYS A 242 7.58 -11.16 6.09
CA CYS A 242 8.52 -11.08 7.20
C CYS A 242 7.96 -11.81 8.42
N THR A 243 8.77 -12.66 9.05
CA THR A 243 8.42 -13.39 10.27
C THR A 243 9.48 -13.19 11.33
N LEU A 244 9.10 -12.72 12.51
CA LEU A 244 10.01 -12.51 13.65
C LEU A 244 10.52 -13.87 14.14
N ASN A 245 11.82 -13.95 14.40
CA ASN A 245 12.48 -15.17 14.84
C ASN A 245 12.29 -15.38 16.35
N GLU A 246 12.16 -14.30 17.12
CA GLU A 246 11.92 -14.33 18.56
C GLU A 246 10.45 -14.67 18.90
N THR A 247 10.24 -15.65 19.78
CA THR A 247 8.88 -16.11 20.16
C THR A 247 8.25 -15.34 21.32
N ASP A 248 9.05 -14.72 22.18
CA ASP A 248 8.61 -14.13 23.45
C ASP A 248 9.10 -12.68 23.62
N PHE A 249 9.20 -11.93 22.51
CA PHE A 249 9.64 -10.54 22.55
C PHE A 249 8.61 -9.62 23.23
N ASP A 250 9.06 -8.81 24.20
CA ASP A 250 8.21 -7.81 24.86
C ASP A 250 8.03 -6.58 23.98
N TYR A 251 6.87 -6.48 23.33
CA TYR A 251 6.49 -5.37 22.45
C TYR A 251 6.61 -3.99 23.11
N SER A 252 6.49 -3.88 24.43
CA SER A 252 6.61 -2.59 25.14
C SER A 252 7.98 -1.92 24.95
N LEU A 253 9.01 -2.68 24.58
CA LEU A 253 10.35 -2.17 24.28
C LEU A 253 10.40 -1.36 22.97
N ILE A 254 9.43 -1.55 22.08
CA ILE A 254 9.37 -0.90 20.75
C ILE A 254 8.08 -0.11 20.51
N ALA A 255 7.06 -0.28 21.35
CA ALA A 255 5.80 0.44 21.24
C ALA A 255 6.00 1.97 21.18
N GLY A 256 5.38 2.62 20.18
CA GLY A 256 5.48 4.05 19.91
C GLY A 256 6.75 4.49 19.21
N LYS A 257 7.72 3.60 18.97
CA LYS A 257 8.98 3.97 18.29
C LYS A 257 8.79 4.11 16.78
N THR A 258 9.48 5.08 16.22
CA THR A 258 9.74 5.17 14.77
C THR A 258 11.22 4.89 14.56
N ILE A 259 11.53 3.91 13.71
CA ILE A 259 12.87 3.47 13.37
C ILE A 259 13.09 3.83 11.91
N GLN A 260 13.97 4.81 11.69
CA GLN A 260 14.35 5.26 10.36
C GLN A 260 15.78 4.83 10.04
N HIS A 261 16.06 4.55 8.78
CA HIS A 261 17.44 4.43 8.33
C HIS A 261 18.15 5.78 8.51
N LYS A 262 19.47 5.75 8.76
CA LYS A 262 20.23 7.00 8.93
C LYS A 262 20.30 7.74 7.59
N GLN A 263 19.82 8.99 7.54
CA GLN A 263 20.12 9.89 6.44
C GLN A 263 21.62 10.24 6.48
N ASN A 264 22.30 10.15 5.33
CA ASN A 264 23.74 10.37 5.14
C ASN A 264 24.66 9.23 5.61
N SER A 265 24.27 7.96 5.45
CA SER A 265 25.18 6.84 5.66
C SER A 265 26.33 6.91 4.65
N GLU A 266 27.54 7.26 5.11
CA GLU A 266 28.73 7.52 4.27
C GLU A 266 29.23 6.26 3.53
N SER A 267 28.62 5.10 3.79
CA SER A 267 28.94 3.82 3.16
C SER A 267 27.83 2.78 3.38
N LEU A 268 27.85 1.71 2.56
CA LEU A 268 27.10 0.47 2.78
C LEU A 268 27.38 -0.22 4.13
N TYR A 269 28.40 0.23 4.86
CA TYR A 269 28.66 -0.26 6.20
C TYR A 269 27.73 0.37 7.25
N ASP A 270 27.33 1.64 7.06
CA ASP A 270 26.39 2.34 7.93
C ASP A 270 24.94 1.87 7.71
N SER A 271 24.61 1.32 6.53
CA SER A 271 23.32 0.70 6.25
C SER A 271 23.10 -0.62 6.99
N ILE A 272 24.15 -1.32 7.43
CA ILE A 272 24.04 -2.54 8.26
C ILE A 272 23.49 -2.21 9.67
N LEU A 273 23.56 -0.95 10.09
CA LEU A 273 22.96 -0.43 11.32
C LEU A 273 21.57 0.20 11.09
N SER A 274 21.04 0.11 9.86
CA SER A 274 19.73 0.59 9.47
C SER A 274 18.79 -0.58 9.19
N PRO A 275 17.47 -0.40 9.28
CA PRO A 275 16.52 -1.40 8.78
C PRO A 275 16.64 -1.52 7.26
N TYR A 276 17.11 -2.67 6.77
CA TYR A 276 17.22 -2.95 5.34
C TYR A 276 16.88 -4.40 5.01
N ILE A 277 16.21 -4.63 3.89
CA ILE A 277 15.92 -5.96 3.35
C ILE A 277 16.86 -6.22 2.17
N GLU A 278 17.60 -7.33 2.17
CA GLU A 278 18.40 -7.73 1.02
C GLU A 278 17.50 -8.36 -0.04
N LEU A 279 17.48 -7.78 -1.24
CA LEU A 279 16.75 -8.32 -2.39
C LEU A 279 17.73 -9.07 -3.32
N PRO A 280 17.70 -10.42 -3.34
CA PRO A 280 18.61 -11.24 -4.12
C PRO A 280 18.03 -11.46 -5.52
N LEU A 281 18.54 -10.74 -6.51
CA LEU A 281 17.98 -10.75 -7.87
C LEU A 281 18.94 -11.41 -8.84
N ASN A 282 18.46 -12.43 -9.53
CA ASN A 282 18.95 -12.91 -10.80
C ASN A 282 18.14 -12.25 -11.90
N TYR A 283 18.81 -11.86 -12.96
CA TYR A 283 18.20 -11.18 -14.07
C TYR A 283 18.75 -11.73 -15.37
N SER A 284 17.88 -11.89 -16.36
CA SER A 284 18.24 -12.29 -17.72
C SER A 284 18.03 -11.12 -18.66
N SER A 285 19.04 -10.81 -19.46
CA SER A 285 18.91 -9.91 -20.60
C SER A 285 18.06 -10.55 -21.70
N ASP A 286 17.23 -9.77 -22.38
CA ASP A 286 16.49 -10.21 -23.58
C ASP A 286 17.36 -10.13 -24.86
N VAL A 287 18.58 -9.57 -24.75
CA VAL A 287 19.49 -9.34 -25.88
C VAL A 287 20.29 -10.57 -26.25
N ASP A 288 20.86 -11.26 -25.27
CA ASP A 288 21.85 -12.32 -25.48
C ASP A 288 21.72 -13.49 -24.49
N ASP A 289 20.57 -13.61 -23.80
CA ASP A 289 20.32 -14.58 -22.74
C ASP A 289 21.39 -14.56 -21.62
N SER A 290 22.11 -13.44 -21.47
CA SER A 290 23.07 -13.29 -20.39
C SER A 290 22.38 -13.18 -19.04
N TYR A 291 22.99 -13.82 -18.04
CA TYR A 291 22.49 -13.83 -16.67
C TYR A 291 23.43 -13.07 -15.76
N TYR A 292 22.87 -12.19 -14.93
CA TYR A 292 23.59 -11.50 -13.89
C TYR A 292 22.82 -11.51 -12.58
N SER A 293 23.56 -11.56 -11.47
CA SER A 293 23.04 -11.62 -10.12
C SER A 293 23.51 -10.41 -9.33
N PHE A 294 22.62 -9.73 -8.66
CA PHE A 294 22.96 -8.63 -7.77
C PHE A 294 22.08 -8.64 -6.52
N TRP A 295 22.67 -8.14 -5.43
CA TRP A 295 22.03 -8.00 -4.14
C TRP A 295 21.82 -6.53 -3.89
N ILE A 296 20.57 -6.12 -3.70
CA ILE A 296 20.24 -4.72 -3.41
C ILE A 296 19.68 -4.64 -1.99
N PRO A 297 20.38 -3.97 -1.07
CA PRO A 297 19.79 -3.50 0.18
C PRO A 297 18.69 -2.49 -0.10
N ILE A 298 17.46 -2.83 0.29
CA ILE A 298 16.30 -1.94 0.26
C ILE A 298 16.18 -1.32 1.66
N LEU A 299 16.43 -0.02 1.80
CA LEU A 299 16.24 0.69 3.07
C LEU A 299 14.75 0.95 3.30
N VAL A 300 14.26 0.66 4.50
CA VAL A 300 12.82 0.71 4.83
C VAL A 300 12.63 1.31 6.21
N ASN A 301 11.70 2.24 6.39
CA ASN A 301 11.39 2.80 7.71
C ASN A 301 10.26 2.03 8.38
N PHE A 302 10.27 1.98 9.72
CA PHE A 302 9.24 1.29 10.50
C PHE A 302 8.66 2.21 11.56
N ARG A 303 7.35 2.12 11.78
CA ARG A 303 6.67 2.73 12.91
C ARG A 303 5.91 1.66 13.66
N PHE A 304 6.17 1.58 14.96
CA PHE A 304 5.55 0.62 15.87
C PHE A 304 4.45 1.33 16.64
N GLY A 305 3.20 1.17 16.19
CA GLY A 305 2.01 1.74 16.81
C GLY A 305 1.86 1.31 18.26
N MET A 306 1.31 2.21 19.07
CA MET A 306 0.79 1.86 20.39
C MET A 306 -0.63 1.35 20.23
N VAL A 307 -0.97 0.27 20.94
CA VAL A 307 -2.35 -0.14 21.12
C VAL A 307 -2.75 0.14 22.56
N SER A 308 -3.99 0.55 22.77
CA SER A 308 -4.56 0.68 24.12
C SER A 308 -5.91 -0.02 24.17
N THR A 309 -6.32 -0.34 25.39
CA THR A 309 -7.59 -1.00 25.66
C THR A 309 -8.53 -0.06 26.39
N VAL A 310 -9.72 0.12 25.85
CA VAL A 310 -10.86 0.74 26.54
C VAL A 310 -11.73 -0.39 27.09
N THR A 311 -11.89 -0.44 28.41
CA THR A 311 -12.71 -1.48 29.05
C THR A 311 -14.06 -0.92 29.48
N ALA A 312 -15.15 -1.49 28.97
CA ALA A 312 -16.50 -1.18 29.44
C ALA A 312 -16.86 -2.06 30.64
N GLU A 313 -17.11 -1.44 31.79
CA GLU A 313 -17.52 -2.11 33.03
C GLU A 313 -18.96 -1.75 33.42
N TYR A 314 -19.65 -2.68 34.10
CA TYR A 314 -21.05 -2.52 34.48
C TYR A 314 -21.22 -2.72 35.99
N TRP A 315 -21.57 -1.65 36.70
CA TRP A 315 -21.57 -1.63 38.16
C TRP A 315 -22.92 -1.26 38.77
N GLU A 316 -23.30 -1.95 39.84
CA GLU A 316 -24.34 -1.50 40.76
C GLU A 316 -23.79 -0.38 41.64
N TYR A 317 -24.55 0.71 41.79
CA TYR A 317 -24.29 1.79 42.72
C TYR A 317 -25.44 1.92 43.73
N ASP A 318 -25.09 2.25 44.98
CA ASP A 318 -26.06 2.47 46.05
C ASP A 318 -26.79 3.82 45.91
N THR A 319 -27.73 4.11 46.81
CA THR A 319 -28.47 5.38 46.83
C THR A 319 -27.63 6.59 47.17
N ALA A 320 -26.41 6.40 47.72
CA ALA A 320 -25.46 7.45 48.04
C ALA A 320 -24.44 7.67 46.90
N GLY A 321 -24.50 6.88 45.83
CA GLY A 321 -23.60 6.99 44.68
C GLY A 321 -22.26 6.27 44.86
N ASN A 322 -22.19 5.29 45.75
CA ASN A 322 -21.00 4.45 45.91
C ASN A 322 -21.13 3.15 45.10
N PRO A 323 -20.04 2.64 44.48
CA PRO A 323 -20.05 1.35 43.81
C PRO A 323 -20.26 0.21 44.81
N VAL A 324 -21.11 -0.76 44.44
CA VAL A 324 -21.45 -1.92 45.25
C VAL A 324 -20.77 -3.17 44.70
N LYS A 325 -21.00 -3.51 43.42
CA LYS A 325 -20.41 -4.68 42.75
C LYS A 325 -20.55 -4.61 41.23
N LYS A 326 -19.70 -5.37 40.52
CA LYS A 326 -19.90 -5.67 39.09
C LYS A 326 -21.15 -6.53 38.90
N ILE A 327 -21.90 -6.25 37.84
CA ILE A 327 -23.17 -6.91 37.52
C ILE A 327 -23.21 -7.51 36.10
N ALA A 328 -22.13 -7.36 35.33
CA ALA A 328 -21.87 -8.07 34.09
C ALA A 328 -20.35 -8.13 33.84
N ASP A 329 -19.94 -9.00 32.91
CA ASP A 329 -18.54 -9.12 32.50
C ASP A 329 -18.04 -7.85 31.79
N ASP A 330 -16.76 -7.57 32.01
CA ASP A 330 -16.01 -6.50 31.37
C ASP A 330 -15.89 -6.77 29.87
N ILE A 331 -16.03 -5.72 29.05
CA ILE A 331 -15.80 -5.83 27.61
C ILE A 331 -14.58 -4.99 27.24
N PRO A 332 -13.44 -5.62 26.91
CA PRO A 332 -12.29 -4.91 26.38
C PRO A 332 -12.46 -4.61 24.89
N PHE A 333 -12.15 -3.38 24.50
CA PHE A 333 -11.96 -2.96 23.12
C PHE A 333 -10.51 -2.55 22.98
N THR A 334 -9.76 -3.17 22.06
CA THR A 334 -8.35 -2.83 21.82
C THR A 334 -8.21 -2.25 20.42
N GLY A 335 -7.54 -1.12 20.30
CA GLY A 335 -7.27 -0.47 19.03
C GLY A 335 -6.00 0.37 19.07
N GLU A 336 -5.57 0.83 17.90
CA GLU A 336 -4.40 1.70 17.79
C GLU A 336 -4.69 3.10 18.31
N VAL A 337 -3.70 3.73 18.95
CA VAL A 337 -3.83 5.11 19.44
C VAL A 337 -4.26 6.04 18.31
N GLY A 338 -5.33 6.81 18.54
CA GLY A 338 -5.93 7.74 17.57
C GLY A 338 -7.05 7.14 16.71
N THR A 339 -7.28 5.83 16.75
CA THR A 339 -8.44 5.20 16.09
C THR A 339 -9.69 5.29 16.96
N ASP A 340 -10.86 5.28 16.32
CA ASP A 340 -12.13 5.46 17.04
C ASP A 340 -12.54 4.20 17.82
N TYR A 341 -13.19 4.39 18.97
CA TYR A 341 -13.87 3.36 19.72
C TYR A 341 -15.29 3.77 20.05
N THR A 342 -16.14 2.77 20.28
CA THR A 342 -17.47 2.95 20.87
C THR A 342 -17.78 1.79 21.80
N THR A 343 -18.36 2.11 22.95
CA THR A 343 -18.86 1.17 23.95
C THR A 343 -20.37 1.34 24.07
N THR A 344 -21.08 0.28 24.47
CA THR A 344 -22.54 0.30 24.54
C THR A 344 -23.06 -0.05 25.93
N GLN A 345 -24.21 0.54 26.29
CA GLN A 345 -24.94 0.18 27.49
C GLN A 345 -25.57 -1.21 27.35
N LYS A 346 -25.52 -2.03 28.42
CA LYS A 346 -26.25 -3.30 28.50
C LYS A 346 -27.62 -3.15 29.16
N ASN A 347 -28.59 -3.94 28.71
CA ASN A 347 -29.84 -4.14 29.42
C ASN A 347 -29.70 -5.28 30.45
N ILE A 348 -29.46 -4.92 31.72
CA ILE A 348 -29.18 -5.90 32.79
C ILE A 348 -30.43 -6.14 33.63
N SER A 349 -30.92 -7.40 33.64
CA SER A 349 -32.13 -7.79 34.37
C SER A 349 -32.02 -7.50 35.87
N GLY A 350 -33.09 -6.96 36.46
CA GLY A 350 -33.11 -6.54 37.87
C GLY A 350 -32.45 -5.19 38.18
N TYR A 351 -31.91 -4.50 37.18
CA TYR A 351 -31.28 -3.19 37.33
C TYR A 351 -31.86 -2.14 36.38
N THR A 352 -31.71 -0.87 36.73
CA THR A 352 -32.04 0.29 35.90
C THR A 352 -30.76 1.07 35.65
N PHE A 353 -30.46 1.39 34.40
CA PHE A 353 -29.33 2.23 34.05
C PHE A 353 -29.50 3.64 34.62
N VAL A 354 -28.41 4.26 35.04
CA VAL A 354 -28.38 5.60 35.64
C VAL A 354 -27.59 6.57 34.78
N LYS A 355 -26.31 6.26 34.50
CA LYS A 355 -25.40 7.12 33.72
C LYS A 355 -24.16 6.35 33.28
N VAL A 356 -23.40 6.95 32.37
CA VAL A 356 -22.01 6.56 32.06
C VAL A 356 -21.04 7.46 32.82
N ILE A 357 -19.93 6.90 33.27
CA ILE A 357 -18.73 7.61 33.73
C ILE A 357 -17.61 7.30 32.75
N GLY A 358 -17.04 8.34 32.13
CA GLY A 358 -16.12 8.24 30.99
C GLY A 358 -16.79 8.62 29.67
N ASN A 359 -16.07 8.52 28.56
CA ASN A 359 -16.59 8.77 27.22
C ASN A 359 -17.00 7.44 26.57
N ALA A 360 -18.29 7.27 26.25
CA ALA A 360 -18.76 6.03 25.64
C ALA A 360 -18.27 5.85 24.19
N ALA A 361 -17.86 6.94 23.53
CA ALA A 361 -17.21 6.94 22.22
C ALA A 361 -16.11 8.00 22.21
N GLY A 362 -15.05 7.76 21.45
CA GLY A 362 -13.87 8.61 21.39
C GLY A 362 -12.77 7.95 20.56
N GLN A 363 -11.52 8.37 20.76
CA GLN A 363 -10.36 7.76 20.15
C GLN A 363 -9.49 7.10 21.21
N PHE A 364 -8.86 5.97 20.87
CA PHE A 364 -7.92 5.29 21.76
C PHE A 364 -6.78 6.23 22.15
N GLY A 365 -6.62 6.48 23.45
CA GLY A 365 -5.51 7.24 24.01
C GLY A 365 -4.25 6.39 24.19
N ASP A 366 -3.15 7.00 24.61
CA ASP A 366 -1.85 6.33 24.86
C ASP A 366 -1.82 5.47 26.15
N SER A 367 -2.95 5.34 26.83
CA SER A 367 -3.12 4.55 28.04
C SER A 367 -4.48 3.85 28.06
N ASN A 368 -4.58 2.76 28.82
CA ASN A 368 -5.83 2.02 28.95
C ASN A 368 -6.88 2.85 29.70
N GLU A 369 -8.10 2.87 29.18
CA GLU A 369 -9.23 3.59 29.76
C GLU A 369 -10.29 2.63 30.30
N THR A 370 -11.13 3.14 31.21
CA THR A 370 -12.27 2.38 31.75
C THR A 370 -13.54 3.23 31.71
N ILE A 371 -14.55 2.71 31.02
CA ILE A 371 -15.88 3.34 30.90
C ILE A 371 -16.84 2.58 31.80
N ILE A 372 -17.43 3.27 32.77
CA ILE A 372 -18.30 2.63 33.77
C ILE A 372 -19.76 2.96 33.47
N TYR A 373 -20.54 1.95 33.14
CA TYR A 373 -21.99 2.02 33.08
C TYR A 373 -22.57 1.78 34.48
N VAL A 374 -23.22 2.80 35.02
CA VAL A 374 -23.74 2.83 36.38
C VAL A 374 -25.20 2.39 36.40
N TYR A 375 -25.53 1.45 37.29
CA TYR A 375 -26.86 0.88 37.45
C TYR A 375 -27.34 0.93 38.89
N LYS A 376 -28.66 1.00 39.07
CA LYS A 376 -29.33 0.88 40.37
C LYS A 376 -30.25 -0.34 40.37
N LYS A 377 -30.20 -1.14 41.43
CA LYS A 377 -31.08 -2.31 41.57
C LYS A 377 -32.55 -1.87 41.64
N LYS A 378 -33.41 -2.54 40.87
CA LYS A 378 -34.86 -2.33 40.92
C LYS A 378 -35.38 -2.84 42.26
N THR A 379 -36.11 -1.99 42.99
CA THR A 379 -36.76 -2.39 44.24
C THR A 379 -38.01 -3.23 43.93
N THR A 380 -38.02 -4.48 44.37
CA THR A 380 -39.19 -5.35 44.31
C THR A 380 -40.23 -4.88 45.33
N SER A 381 -41.23 -4.13 44.89
CA SER A 381 -42.45 -3.90 45.66
C SER A 381 -43.40 -5.08 45.49
N THR A 382 -43.71 -5.77 46.60
CA THR A 382 -44.76 -6.78 46.74
C THR A 382 -46.15 -6.20 46.35
N PRO A 383 -47.09 -6.99 45.82
CA PRO A 383 -48.29 -6.45 45.17
C PRO A 383 -49.38 -6.08 46.16
N SER A 384 -49.86 -4.84 46.08
CA SER A 384 -51.20 -4.42 46.51
C SER A 384 -51.78 -3.44 45.49
N GLU A 385 -52.81 -3.89 44.77
CA GLU A 385 -53.73 -3.09 43.95
C GLU A 385 -54.47 -1.99 44.75
N PRO A 386 -55.19 -1.01 44.13
CA PRO A 386 -55.43 -0.80 42.69
C PRO A 386 -55.12 0.62 42.14
N ASN A 387 -54.94 0.68 40.81
CA ASN A 387 -55.17 1.79 39.87
C ASN A 387 -54.47 3.16 40.07
N ASN A 388 -53.47 3.43 39.20
CA ASN A 388 -53.15 4.77 38.68
C ASN A 388 -52.67 4.65 37.20
N PRO A 389 -53.16 5.44 36.21
CA PRO A 389 -53.22 5.04 34.79
C PRO A 389 -52.00 5.22 33.88
N ASN A 390 -50.80 5.59 34.36
CA ASN A 390 -49.75 6.13 33.47
C ASN A 390 -48.39 5.39 33.47
N THR A 391 -48.38 4.07 33.67
CA THR A 391 -47.20 3.24 33.33
C THR A 391 -47.64 2.22 32.28
N PRO A 392 -46.95 2.11 31.13
CA PRO A 392 -47.28 1.08 30.18
C PRO A 392 -47.24 -0.30 30.84
N GLY A 393 -48.36 -1.02 30.79
CA GLY A 393 -48.51 -2.32 31.44
C GLY A 393 -47.50 -3.34 30.90
N SER A 394 -47.04 -4.25 31.76
CA SER A 394 -46.08 -5.28 31.36
C SER A 394 -46.75 -6.34 30.49
N VAL A 395 -46.25 -6.53 29.27
CA VAL A 395 -46.57 -7.68 28.42
C VAL A 395 -45.98 -8.95 29.07
N PRO A 396 -46.73 -10.07 29.19
CA PRO A 396 -46.21 -11.31 29.74
C PRO A 396 -45.03 -11.86 28.91
N ASP A 397 -43.98 -12.33 29.58
CA ASP A 397 -42.79 -12.85 28.87
C ASP A 397 -43.10 -14.06 27.98
N GLU A 398 -44.12 -14.85 28.32
CA GLU A 398 -44.56 -16.05 27.58
C GLU A 398 -45.14 -15.76 26.18
N VAL A 399 -45.50 -14.51 25.89
CA VAL A 399 -46.00 -14.10 24.58
C VAL A 399 -44.99 -13.26 23.79
N LEU A 400 -43.78 -13.02 24.30
CA LEU A 400 -42.76 -12.23 23.61
C LEU A 400 -42.12 -13.04 22.47
N LEU A 401 -41.97 -12.41 21.31
CA LEU A 401 -41.26 -12.94 20.15
C LEU A 401 -40.19 -11.94 19.70
N PRO A 402 -38.90 -12.33 19.61
CA PRO A 402 -37.87 -11.44 19.10
C PRO A 402 -38.10 -11.14 17.61
N VAL A 403 -37.85 -9.89 17.23
CA VAL A 403 -37.69 -9.46 15.84
C VAL A 403 -36.20 -9.24 15.60
N TRP A 404 -35.60 -10.12 14.81
CA TRP A 404 -34.20 -10.04 14.43
C TRP A 404 -34.00 -9.04 13.30
N ARG A 405 -32.87 -8.34 13.32
CA ARG A 405 -32.44 -7.36 12.33
C ARG A 405 -31.11 -7.78 11.72
N ALA A 406 -31.03 -7.75 10.40
CA ALA A 406 -29.78 -7.93 9.67
C ALA A 406 -29.61 -6.83 8.64
N TYR A 407 -28.37 -6.42 8.43
CA TYR A 407 -28.00 -5.32 7.56
C TYR A 407 -27.23 -5.79 6.33
N ASN A 408 -27.60 -5.29 5.15
CA ASN A 408 -26.86 -5.51 3.92
C ASN A 408 -25.90 -4.35 3.64
N PHE A 409 -24.60 -4.59 3.76
CA PHE A 409 -23.59 -3.56 3.47
C PHE A 409 -23.57 -3.14 1.99
N GLY A 410 -24.04 -3.99 1.07
CA GLY A 410 -23.98 -3.74 -0.37
C GLY A 410 -24.97 -2.69 -0.86
N ASP A 411 -26.18 -2.65 -0.29
CA ASP A 411 -27.26 -1.76 -0.74
C ASP A 411 -27.95 -0.97 0.39
N GLY A 412 -27.54 -1.18 1.65
CA GLY A 412 -28.08 -0.47 2.81
C GLY A 412 -29.39 -1.05 3.35
N ASP A 413 -29.88 -2.17 2.82
CA ASP A 413 -31.16 -2.75 3.24
C ASP A 413 -31.13 -3.36 4.64
N HIS A 414 -32.30 -3.42 5.27
CA HIS A 414 -32.49 -4.07 6.56
C HIS A 414 -33.65 -5.07 6.51
N LEU A 415 -33.40 -6.31 6.93
CA LEU A 415 -34.46 -7.29 7.16
C LEU A 415 -34.93 -7.22 8.61
N TYR A 416 -36.25 -7.20 8.84
CA TYR A 416 -36.86 -7.38 10.17
C TYR A 416 -37.75 -8.63 10.18
N THR A 417 -37.38 -9.65 10.94
CA THR A 417 -38.12 -10.93 10.92
C THR A 417 -38.25 -11.59 12.28
N THR A 418 -39.37 -12.28 12.50
CA THR A 418 -39.56 -13.23 13.60
C THR A 418 -39.29 -14.67 13.18
N SER A 419 -38.87 -14.94 11.94
CA SER A 419 -38.36 -16.25 11.53
C SER A 419 -36.87 -16.31 11.79
N ARG A 420 -36.49 -17.20 12.73
CA ARG A 420 -35.08 -17.46 12.99
C ARG A 420 -34.39 -18.07 11.77
N GLU A 421 -35.11 -18.90 11.00
CA GLU A 421 -34.55 -19.51 9.79
C GLU A 421 -34.29 -18.48 8.69
N GLU A 422 -35.19 -17.52 8.47
CA GLU A 422 -35.01 -16.44 7.48
C GLU A 422 -33.78 -15.59 7.84
N TYR A 423 -33.65 -15.23 9.13
CA TYR A 423 -32.50 -14.49 9.65
C TYR A 423 -31.18 -15.25 9.50
N ASP A 424 -31.11 -16.52 9.95
CA ASP A 424 -29.88 -17.30 9.86
C ASP A 424 -29.48 -17.55 8.39
N TRP A 425 -30.47 -17.69 7.49
CA TRP A 425 -30.23 -17.87 6.06
C TRP A 425 -29.60 -16.63 5.41
N ILE A 426 -30.16 -15.43 5.62
CA ILE A 426 -29.60 -14.21 5.02
C ILE A 426 -28.25 -13.80 5.62
N VAL A 427 -28.03 -14.04 6.92
CA VAL A 427 -26.73 -13.85 7.55
C VAL A 427 -25.71 -14.83 6.95
N GLY A 428 -26.12 -16.08 6.69
CA GLY A 428 -25.31 -17.06 5.96
C GLY A 428 -24.97 -16.66 4.52
N LEU A 429 -25.75 -15.77 3.91
CA LEU A 429 -25.48 -15.18 2.60
C LEU A 429 -24.58 -13.93 2.66
N GLY A 430 -24.10 -13.54 3.85
CA GLY A 430 -23.14 -12.46 4.03
C GLY A 430 -23.73 -11.15 4.56
N TRP A 431 -25.00 -11.11 4.96
CA TRP A 431 -25.56 -9.95 5.66
C TRP A 431 -25.00 -9.86 7.09
N GLN A 432 -24.79 -8.64 7.57
CA GLN A 432 -24.32 -8.39 8.92
C GLN A 432 -25.44 -8.69 9.92
N ALA A 433 -25.14 -9.55 10.89
CA ALA A 433 -26.01 -9.82 12.03
C ALA A 433 -26.06 -8.60 12.96
N GLU A 434 -27.25 -8.02 13.15
CA GLU A 434 -27.48 -6.93 14.12
C GLU A 434 -28.35 -7.38 15.31
N GLU A 435 -28.55 -8.69 15.44
CA GLU A 435 -29.26 -9.36 16.54
C GLU A 435 -30.72 -8.93 16.70
N ILE A 436 -31.24 -8.86 17.93
CA ILE A 436 -32.65 -8.56 18.22
C ILE A 436 -32.84 -7.04 18.22
N ALA A 437 -33.54 -6.50 17.22
CA ALA A 437 -33.88 -5.08 17.19
C ALA A 437 -34.95 -4.72 18.21
N PHE A 438 -36.00 -5.54 18.33
CA PHE A 438 -37.08 -5.33 19.29
C PHE A 438 -37.91 -6.60 19.53
N HIS A 439 -38.79 -6.59 20.52
CA HIS A 439 -39.72 -7.70 20.76
C HIS A 439 -41.12 -7.36 20.22
N SER A 440 -41.64 -8.28 19.43
CA SER A 440 -43.05 -8.39 19.06
C SER A 440 -43.79 -9.30 20.07
N VAL A 441 -45.07 -9.54 19.83
CA VAL A 441 -45.86 -10.54 20.55
C VAL A 441 -46.35 -11.65 19.63
N THR A 442 -46.65 -12.81 20.21
CA THR A 442 -47.39 -13.87 19.51
C THR A 442 -48.81 -13.38 19.15
N SER A 443 -49.40 -13.95 18.09
CA SER A 443 -50.81 -13.72 17.74
C SER A 443 -51.80 -14.17 18.82
N ALA A 444 -51.34 -14.91 19.83
CA ALA A 444 -52.16 -15.34 20.96
C ALA A 444 -52.34 -14.23 22.03
N TYR A 445 -51.56 -13.16 21.96
CA TYR A 445 -51.73 -12.03 22.88
C TYR A 445 -53.00 -11.25 22.55
N GLU A 446 -53.88 -11.07 23.55
CA GLU A 446 -55.21 -10.45 23.36
C GLU A 446 -55.17 -9.02 22.81
N LYS A 447 -54.05 -8.30 22.97
CA LYS A 447 -53.86 -6.93 22.49
C LYS A 447 -52.88 -6.85 21.32
N ALA A 448 -52.59 -7.95 20.65
CA ALA A 448 -51.72 -8.00 19.48
C ALA A 448 -52.27 -7.11 18.34
N ILE A 449 -51.44 -6.20 17.83
CA ILE A 449 -51.76 -5.32 16.68
C ILE A 449 -50.95 -5.82 15.48
N PRO A 450 -51.56 -6.20 14.34
CA PRO A 450 -50.82 -6.72 13.20
C PRO A 450 -49.94 -5.65 12.54
N ALA A 451 -48.66 -5.98 12.32
CA ALA A 451 -47.78 -5.24 11.41
C ALA A 451 -47.69 -5.99 10.07
N TYR A 452 -48.18 -5.34 9.02
CA TYR A 452 -48.21 -5.90 7.68
C TYR A 452 -46.86 -5.73 6.99
N ARG A 453 -46.38 -6.78 6.32
CA ARG A 453 -45.12 -6.81 5.56
C ARG A 453 -45.40 -6.78 4.05
N LEU A 454 -44.75 -5.88 3.32
CA LEU A 454 -44.72 -5.88 1.86
C LEU A 454 -43.29 -6.08 1.36
N TYR A 455 -43.17 -6.71 0.21
CA TYR A 455 -41.92 -6.89 -0.51
C TYR A 455 -41.98 -6.15 -1.86
N ASN A 456 -40.96 -5.36 -2.18
CA ASN A 456 -40.84 -4.73 -3.49
C ASN A 456 -40.02 -5.63 -4.43
N PRO A 457 -40.63 -6.25 -5.46
CA PRO A 457 -39.90 -7.12 -6.38
C PRO A 457 -38.89 -6.38 -7.28
N ASN A 458 -38.95 -5.05 -7.35
CA ASN A 458 -38.05 -4.26 -8.20
C ASN A 458 -36.78 -3.82 -7.48
N SER A 459 -36.88 -3.49 -6.18
CA SER A 459 -35.71 -3.10 -5.37
C SER A 459 -35.17 -4.29 -4.56
N GLY A 460 -36.04 -5.14 -4.02
CA GLY A 460 -35.70 -6.18 -3.04
C GLY A 460 -36.05 -5.80 -1.60
N GLU A 461 -36.51 -4.58 -1.36
CA GLU A 461 -36.75 -4.05 -0.01
C GLU A 461 -38.04 -4.58 0.64
N HIS A 462 -38.07 -4.54 1.97
CA HIS A 462 -39.26 -4.84 2.76
C HIS A 462 -39.81 -3.58 3.46
N PHE A 463 -41.13 -3.48 3.54
CA PHE A 463 -41.83 -2.38 4.22
C PHE A 463 -42.82 -2.92 5.25
N TYR A 464 -42.89 -2.25 6.42
CA TYR A 464 -43.71 -2.65 7.55
C TYR A 464 -44.64 -1.52 7.99
N THR A 465 -45.92 -1.82 8.17
CA THR A 465 -46.91 -0.83 8.59
C THR A 465 -48.03 -1.42 9.45
N LEU A 466 -48.53 -0.66 10.41
CA LEU A 466 -49.78 -0.97 11.12
C LEU A 466 -51.03 -0.48 10.36
N SER A 467 -50.85 0.36 9.34
CA SER A 467 -51.95 0.96 8.58
C SER A 467 -52.33 0.05 7.42
N GLU A 468 -53.49 -0.60 7.54
CA GLU A 468 -54.07 -1.37 6.44
C GLU A 468 -54.26 -0.51 5.17
N ALA A 469 -54.58 0.78 5.33
CA ALA A 469 -54.69 1.70 4.19
C ALA A 469 -53.34 1.97 3.50
N GLU A 470 -52.24 2.10 4.26
CA GLU A 470 -50.89 2.24 3.70
C GLU A 470 -50.47 0.93 3.02
N TYR A 471 -50.77 -0.21 3.64
CA TYR A 471 -50.53 -1.54 3.08
C TYR A 471 -51.22 -1.74 1.72
N GLU A 472 -52.51 -1.39 1.63
CA GLU A 472 -53.27 -1.41 0.38
C GLU A 472 -52.73 -0.43 -0.67
N ALA A 473 -52.35 0.79 -0.24
CA ALA A 473 -51.85 1.82 -1.14
C ALA A 473 -50.45 1.49 -1.71
N VAL A 474 -49.56 0.92 -0.90
CA VAL A 474 -48.23 0.48 -1.34
C VAL A 474 -48.34 -0.73 -2.27
N ALA A 475 -49.22 -1.68 -1.96
CA ALA A 475 -49.50 -2.80 -2.86
C ALA A 475 -50.07 -2.34 -4.22
N ALA A 476 -50.96 -1.34 -4.22
CA ALA A 476 -51.49 -0.75 -5.46
C ALA A 476 -50.41 -0.09 -6.34
N LYS A 477 -49.24 0.24 -5.77
CA LYS A 477 -48.05 0.73 -6.49
C LYS A 477 -47.13 -0.39 -6.99
N GLY A 478 -47.56 -1.65 -6.89
CA GLY A 478 -46.84 -2.81 -7.46
C GLY A 478 -45.99 -3.61 -6.48
N TRP A 479 -46.12 -3.36 -5.17
CA TRP A 479 -45.46 -4.16 -4.14
C TRP A 479 -46.26 -5.44 -3.84
N ASN A 480 -45.55 -6.51 -3.51
CA ASN A 480 -46.15 -7.79 -3.15
C ASN A 480 -46.57 -7.77 -1.68
N LYS A 481 -47.81 -8.19 -1.44
CA LYS A 481 -48.37 -8.40 -0.11
C LYS A 481 -47.88 -9.72 0.46
N GLU A 482 -47.15 -9.69 1.57
CA GLU A 482 -46.67 -10.89 2.27
C GLU A 482 -47.49 -11.24 3.52
N GLY A 483 -48.45 -10.38 3.90
CA GLY A 483 -49.33 -10.61 5.03
C GLY A 483 -48.80 -9.98 6.32
N ILE A 484 -49.03 -10.66 7.45
CA ILE A 484 -48.60 -10.17 8.77
C ILE A 484 -47.18 -10.66 9.02
N GLY A 485 -46.22 -9.73 9.14
CA GLY A 485 -44.84 -10.05 9.46
C GLY A 485 -44.65 -10.36 10.95
N TYR A 486 -45.30 -9.57 11.82
CA TYR A 486 -45.28 -9.75 13.28
C TYR A 486 -46.40 -8.94 13.94
N TYR A 487 -46.55 -9.05 15.27
CA TYR A 487 -47.56 -8.32 16.03
C TYR A 487 -46.93 -7.36 17.05
N MET A 488 -47.43 -6.14 17.06
CA MET A 488 -47.02 -5.06 17.95
C MET A 488 -48.01 -4.92 19.12
N VAL A 489 -47.72 -4.02 20.06
CA VAL A 489 -48.58 -3.76 21.21
C VAL A 489 -49.13 -2.33 21.16
N PRO A 490 -50.22 -2.04 21.89
CA PRO A 490 -50.70 -0.68 22.08
C PRO A 490 -49.63 0.25 22.68
N GLU A 491 -49.75 1.54 22.41
CA GLU A 491 -48.87 2.59 22.94
C GLU A 491 -48.66 2.48 24.46
N ASN A 492 -49.75 2.25 25.19
CA ASN A 492 -49.71 2.11 26.64
C ASN A 492 -49.16 0.76 27.12
N LEU A 493 -48.49 -0.01 26.26
CA LEU A 493 -47.85 -1.29 26.60
C LEU A 493 -46.46 -1.44 25.98
N GLY A 494 -45.99 -0.48 25.16
CA GLY A 494 -44.79 -0.70 24.36
C GLY A 494 -43.83 0.48 24.25
N TYR A 495 -42.66 0.14 23.73
CA TYR A 495 -41.56 1.06 23.47
C TYR A 495 -41.65 1.54 22.03
N THR A 496 -41.52 2.85 21.85
CA THR A 496 -41.58 3.52 20.55
C THR A 496 -40.56 2.96 19.57
N ILE A 497 -41.03 2.65 18.36
CA ILE A 497 -40.20 2.39 17.18
C ILE A 497 -40.40 3.57 16.23
N TYR A 498 -39.32 4.27 15.93
CA TYR A 498 -39.26 5.37 14.99
C TYR A 498 -39.05 4.84 13.56
N ARG A 499 -39.63 5.54 12.59
CA ARG A 499 -39.42 5.29 11.16
C ARG A 499 -38.82 6.53 10.52
N VAL A 500 -37.72 6.34 9.80
CA VAL A 500 -37.09 7.38 8.99
C VAL A 500 -36.95 6.90 7.55
N PHE A 501 -37.10 7.84 6.61
CA PHE A 501 -37.08 7.57 5.17
C PHE A 501 -35.90 8.30 4.51
N ASN A 502 -35.17 7.61 3.64
CA ASN A 502 -34.12 8.19 2.83
C ASN A 502 -34.65 8.56 1.43
N PRO A 503 -34.95 9.85 1.15
CA PRO A 503 -35.46 10.26 -0.16
C PRO A 503 -34.41 10.12 -1.28
N ASN A 504 -33.14 9.92 -0.93
CA ASN A 504 -32.04 9.77 -1.88
C ASN A 504 -31.68 8.30 -2.15
N ALA A 505 -32.38 7.34 -1.54
CA ALA A 505 -32.15 5.93 -1.82
C ALA A 505 -32.51 5.60 -3.28
N THR A 506 -31.55 5.07 -4.04
CA THR A 506 -31.75 4.67 -5.44
C THR A 506 -32.06 3.17 -5.60
N GLY A 507 -32.30 2.47 -4.49
CA GLY A 507 -32.52 1.03 -4.39
C GLY A 507 -33.11 0.65 -3.02
N PRO A 508 -32.83 -0.56 -2.50
CA PRO A 508 -33.16 -0.95 -1.12
C PRO A 508 -32.62 -0.01 -0.04
N GLY A 509 -33.02 -0.24 1.22
CA GLY A 509 -32.55 0.58 2.34
C GLY A 509 -33.18 1.97 2.42
N SER A 510 -34.36 2.15 1.80
CA SER A 510 -35.05 3.43 1.81
C SER A 510 -35.71 3.77 3.16
N HIS A 511 -35.96 2.78 4.02
CA HIS A 511 -36.57 2.98 5.34
C HIS A 511 -35.78 2.28 6.45
N LEU A 512 -35.72 2.91 7.63
CA LEU A 512 -35.19 2.29 8.84
C LEU A 512 -36.22 2.32 9.97
N PHE A 513 -36.29 1.23 10.74
CA PHE A 513 -37.12 1.10 11.95
C PHE A 513 -36.22 0.94 13.18
N THR A 514 -36.24 1.89 14.11
CA THR A 514 -35.32 1.89 15.26
C THR A 514 -36.00 2.23 16.59
N LYS A 515 -35.49 1.64 17.68
CA LYS A 515 -35.79 2.04 19.06
C LYS A 515 -35.05 3.30 19.51
N SER A 516 -33.91 3.62 18.88
CA SER A 516 -33.08 4.76 19.27
C SER A 516 -33.60 6.01 18.60
N ARG A 517 -34.07 6.96 19.42
CA ARG A 517 -34.35 8.31 18.92
C ARG A 517 -33.08 9.00 18.44
N GLU A 518 -31.94 8.70 19.06
CA GLU A 518 -30.65 9.28 18.63
C GLU A 518 -30.22 8.78 17.24
N GLU A 519 -30.40 7.49 16.92
CA GLU A 519 -30.13 6.94 15.57
C GLU A 519 -31.01 7.62 14.52
N ALA A 520 -32.31 7.79 14.80
CA ALA A 520 -33.22 8.52 13.93
C ALA A 520 -32.80 9.99 13.76
N ASP A 521 -32.50 10.70 14.85
CA ASP A 521 -32.05 12.10 14.82
C ASP A 521 -30.75 12.29 14.04
N TRP A 522 -29.82 11.33 14.18
CA TRP A 522 -28.57 11.33 13.43
C TRP A 522 -28.81 11.16 11.93
N LEU A 523 -29.66 10.22 11.51
CA LEU A 523 -30.01 10.04 10.09
C LEU A 523 -30.74 11.24 9.51
N ILE A 524 -31.62 11.87 10.29
CA ILE A 524 -32.30 13.11 9.89
C ILE A 524 -31.27 14.24 9.69
N SER A 525 -30.26 14.33 10.54
CA SER A 525 -29.16 15.29 10.35
C SER A 525 -28.36 15.06 9.06
N LEU A 526 -28.38 13.83 8.54
CA LEU A 526 -27.77 13.43 7.26
C LEU A 526 -28.73 13.58 6.06
N GLY A 527 -29.92 14.17 6.26
CA GLY A 527 -30.88 14.44 5.20
C GLY A 527 -31.96 13.39 5.01
N TRP A 528 -32.13 12.46 5.95
CA TRP A 528 -33.30 11.58 5.98
C TRP A 528 -34.53 12.34 6.49
N GLU A 529 -35.71 11.88 6.10
CA GLU A 529 -36.99 12.43 6.53
C GLU A 529 -37.51 11.67 7.76
N ASP A 530 -37.95 12.42 8.78
CA ASP A 530 -38.62 11.86 9.96
C ASP A 530 -40.08 11.52 9.60
N GLU A 531 -40.41 10.23 9.62
CA GLU A 531 -41.80 9.77 9.44
C GLU A 531 -42.50 9.51 10.79
N GLY A 532 -41.82 9.79 11.90
CA GLY A 532 -42.37 9.74 13.25
C GLY A 532 -42.42 8.33 13.84
N ILE A 533 -43.45 8.06 14.61
CA ILE A 533 -43.64 6.78 15.31
C ILE A 533 -44.32 5.79 14.37
N ALA A 534 -43.63 4.69 14.05
CA ALA A 534 -44.23 3.60 13.28
C ALA A 534 -45.14 2.70 14.13
N PHE A 535 -44.64 2.25 15.28
CA PHE A 535 -45.37 1.33 16.17
C PHE A 535 -44.69 1.18 17.54
N TYR A 536 -45.29 0.37 18.43
CA TYR A 536 -44.80 0.14 19.79
C TYR A 536 -44.48 -1.34 20.04
N SER A 537 -43.26 -1.61 20.51
CA SER A 537 -42.71 -2.95 20.78
C SER A 537 -42.90 -3.41 22.21
N ALA A 538 -42.98 -4.72 22.46
CA ALA A 538 -43.39 -5.31 23.74
C ALA A 538 -42.32 -5.28 24.84
N ARG A 539 -41.03 -5.12 24.49
CA ARG A 539 -39.92 -4.82 25.40
C ARG A 539 -38.64 -4.44 24.67
#